data_AF-A0AAJ3F6Z6-F1
#
_entry.id   AF-A0AAJ3F6Z6-F1
#
_cell.length_a   1.000
_cell.length_b   1.000
_cell.length_c   1.000
_cell.angle_alpha   90.00
_cell.angle_beta   90.00
_cell.angle_gamma   90.00
#
_symmetry.space_group_name_H-M   'P 1'
#
loop_
_entity.id
_entity.type
_entity.pdbx_description
1 polymer ?
#
loop_
_entity_poly.entity_id
_entity_poly.type
_entity_poly.pdbx_seq_one_letter_code
_entity_poly.pdbx_strand_id
1 'polypeptide(L)'
;MLMYRPCRETYEESLKDVAMFESVETMFYQIYEGDEFSVREVISKSILSLGDPIGDDDQIGWKDVKPVFLNLPGEEQKCIGYCTMEVDREFILRELAKTECWRITDMDIIRGIKKV
;
A
#
# COMPACT_ATOMS: atom_id res chain seq x y z
N MET A 1 -5.68 8.80 -2.16
CA MET A 1 -5.46 7.72 -1.16
C MET A 1 -4.97 6.53 -1.97
N LEU A 2 -3.89 5.90 -1.54
CA LEU A 2 -3.27 4.77 -2.20
C LEU A 2 -3.46 3.54 -1.31
N MET A 3 -3.70 2.38 -1.91
CA MET A 3 -3.67 1.11 -1.19
C MET A 3 -2.43 0.32 -1.55
N TYR A 4 -1.94 -0.45 -0.59
CA TYR A 4 -0.75 -1.30 -0.74
C TYR A 4 -0.98 -2.65 -0.09
N ARG A 5 -0.47 -3.68 -0.73
CA ARG A 5 -0.52 -5.07 -0.30
C ARG A 5 0.88 -5.66 -0.39
N PRO A 6 1.49 -6.10 0.72
CA PRO A 6 2.80 -6.73 0.68
C PRO A 6 2.74 -8.09 0.00
N CYS A 7 3.83 -8.51 -0.63
CA CYS A 7 3.98 -9.90 -1.05
C CYS A 7 4.15 -10.79 0.19
N ARG A 8 3.32 -11.81 0.30
CA ARG A 8 3.40 -12.87 1.34
C ARG A 8 3.58 -14.23 0.68
N GLU A 9 3.79 -15.27 1.49
CA GLU A 9 3.90 -16.65 0.98
C GLU A 9 2.65 -17.08 0.23
N THR A 10 1.48 -16.69 0.75
CA THR A 10 0.20 -16.94 0.12
C THR A 10 -0.53 -15.66 -0.24
N TYR A 11 -1.36 -15.74 -1.28
CA TYR A 11 -2.23 -14.65 -1.67
C TYR A 11 -3.20 -14.26 -0.54
N GLU A 12 -3.78 -15.24 0.16
CA GLU A 12 -4.70 -15.00 1.28
C GLU A 12 -4.06 -14.24 2.45
N GLU A 13 -2.81 -14.53 2.78
CA GLU A 13 -2.07 -13.76 3.79
C GLU A 13 -1.80 -12.34 3.33
N SER A 14 -1.46 -12.16 2.05
CA SER A 14 -1.25 -10.82 1.51
C SER A 14 -2.51 -9.95 1.66
N LEU A 15 -3.70 -10.53 1.49
CA LEU A 15 -4.98 -9.81 1.64
C LEU A 15 -5.25 -9.31 3.07
N LYS A 16 -4.65 -9.93 4.10
CA LYS A 16 -4.83 -9.53 5.50
C LYS A 16 -4.05 -8.26 5.85
N ASP A 17 -2.99 -7.97 5.09
CA ASP A 17 -2.06 -6.88 5.36
C ASP A 17 -2.23 -5.70 4.38
N VAL A 18 -3.43 -5.54 3.83
CA VAL A 18 -3.75 -4.40 2.97
C VAL A 18 -3.76 -3.12 3.81
N ALA A 19 -2.95 -2.15 3.41
CA ALA A 19 -2.80 -0.86 4.10
C ALA A 19 -3.16 0.31 3.18
N MET A 20 -3.62 1.41 3.78
CA MET A 20 -3.94 2.66 3.08
C MET A 20 -2.94 3.75 3.44
N PHE A 21 -2.55 4.52 2.43
CA PHE A 21 -1.60 5.62 2.55
C PHE A 21 -2.13 6.88 1.86
N GLU A 22 -1.74 8.05 2.36
CA GLU A 22 -2.14 9.33 1.74
C GLU A 22 -1.35 9.60 0.46
N SER A 23 -0.11 9.14 0.39
CA SER A 23 0.80 9.33 -0.74
C SER A 23 1.78 8.14 -0.90
N VAL A 24 2.40 8.05 -2.08
CA VAL A 24 3.49 7.10 -2.34
C VAL A 24 4.66 7.32 -1.38
N GLU A 25 4.98 8.58 -1.06
CA GLU A 25 6.07 8.93 -0.14
C GLU A 25 5.81 8.38 1.27
N THR A 26 4.59 8.53 1.79
CA THR A 26 4.21 7.96 3.10
C THR A 26 4.20 6.44 3.10
N MET A 27 3.79 5.80 2.00
CA MET A 27 3.87 4.35 1.86
C MET A 27 5.32 3.86 1.91
N PHE A 28 6.20 4.45 1.11
CA PHE A 28 7.62 4.06 1.07
C PHE A 28 8.31 4.25 2.42
N TYR A 29 7.99 5.33 3.13
CA TYR A 29 8.52 5.57 4.47
C TYR A 29 8.10 4.48 5.47
N GLN A 30 6.82 4.11 5.47
CA GLN A 30 6.27 3.08 6.38
C GLN A 30 6.75 1.66 6.05
N ILE A 31 6.83 1.29 4.77
CA ILE A 31 7.41 0.01 4.35
C ILE A 31 8.86 -0.09 4.85
N TYR A 32 9.62 1.00 4.74
CA TYR A 32 11.01 1.04 5.17
C TYR A 32 11.18 0.97 6.69
N GLU A 33 10.31 1.60 7.49
CA GLU A 33 10.38 1.52 8.96
C GLU A 33 9.82 0.19 9.53
N GLY A 34 8.90 -0.47 8.82
CA GLY A 34 8.20 -1.66 9.30
C GLY A 34 8.89 -2.99 9.00
N ASP A 35 9.68 -3.07 7.93
CA ASP A 35 10.59 -4.19 7.69
C ASP A 35 11.94 -3.90 8.38
N GLU A 36 12.65 -4.93 8.85
CA GLU A 36 13.92 -4.88 9.61
C GLU A 36 15.13 -4.25 8.86
N PHE A 37 14.93 -3.22 8.03
CA PHE A 37 15.98 -2.49 7.33
C PHE A 37 16.72 -1.56 8.31
N SER A 38 17.51 -2.14 9.21
CA SER A 38 18.34 -1.44 10.18
C SER A 38 19.63 -0.86 9.58
N VAL A 39 19.56 -0.28 8.37
CA VAL A 39 20.72 0.39 7.76
C VAL A 39 20.42 1.88 7.68
N ARG A 40 20.65 2.55 8.82
CA ARG A 40 20.53 4.00 9.04
C ARG A 40 21.51 4.86 8.22
N GLU A 41 22.25 4.27 7.29
CA GLU A 41 23.25 5.00 6.53
C GLU A 41 22.85 5.08 5.05
N VAL A 42 22.33 6.26 4.71
CA VAL A 42 22.41 6.89 3.40
C VAL A 42 21.73 6.10 2.28
N ILE A 43 20.39 6.11 2.23
CA ILE A 43 19.75 5.70 0.97
C ILE A 43 18.61 6.64 0.57
N SER A 44 18.82 7.22 -0.60
CA SER A 44 17.95 8.19 -1.25
C SER A 44 16.60 7.55 -1.60
N LYS A 45 15.66 8.38 -2.10
CA LYS A 45 14.37 7.97 -2.70
C LYS A 45 14.47 6.92 -3.84
N SER A 46 15.65 6.30 -4.05
CA SER A 46 16.02 5.41 -5.16
C SER A 46 15.92 3.91 -4.87
N ILE A 47 15.77 3.46 -3.62
CA ILE A 47 15.63 2.01 -3.34
C ILE A 47 14.23 1.47 -3.58
N LEU A 48 13.21 2.28 -3.34
CA LEU A 48 11.84 1.90 -3.60
C LEU A 48 11.35 2.57 -4.88
N SER A 49 10.71 1.79 -5.74
CA SER A 49 10.15 2.29 -6.99
C SER A 49 8.83 1.63 -7.30
N LEU A 50 7.95 2.35 -8.00
CA LEU A 50 6.78 1.77 -8.64
C LEU A 50 7.15 1.27 -10.03
N GLY A 51 6.66 0.10 -10.39
CA GLY A 51 6.69 -0.35 -11.79
C GLY A 51 5.52 0.20 -12.60
N ASP A 52 5.53 -0.19 -13.88
CA ASP A 52 4.39 0.03 -14.76
C ASP A 52 3.17 -0.79 -14.31
N PRO A 53 1.94 -0.33 -14.62
CA PRO A 53 0.73 -1.09 -14.34
C PRO A 53 0.76 -2.48 -14.96
N ILE A 54 0.26 -3.46 -14.21
CA ILE A 54 0.17 -4.85 -14.66
C ILE A 54 -1.27 -5.34 -14.86
N GLY A 55 -2.27 -4.49 -14.60
CA GLY A 55 -3.69 -4.77 -14.79
C GLY A 55 -4.52 -4.51 -13.54
N ASP A 56 -5.70 -5.12 -13.50
CA ASP A 56 -6.65 -4.98 -12.40
C ASP A 56 -6.60 -6.19 -11.46
N ASP A 57 -6.91 -6.00 -10.18
CA ASP A 57 -7.12 -7.08 -9.21
C ASP A 57 -8.59 -7.08 -8.78
N ASP A 58 -9.42 -7.80 -9.55
CA ASP A 58 -10.87 -7.83 -9.38
C ASP A 58 -11.31 -8.46 -8.04
N GLN A 59 -10.46 -9.25 -7.37
CA GLN A 59 -10.81 -9.86 -6.08
C GLN A 59 -10.94 -8.82 -4.97
N ILE A 60 -10.14 -7.76 -5.05
CA ILE A 60 -10.15 -6.63 -4.12
C ILE A 60 -10.56 -5.32 -4.80
N GLY A 61 -11.08 -5.39 -6.03
CA GLY A 61 -11.56 -4.23 -6.77
C GLY A 61 -10.50 -3.17 -7.03
N TRP A 62 -9.22 -3.55 -7.12
CA TRP A 62 -8.15 -2.60 -7.43
C TRP A 62 -8.00 -2.43 -8.93
N LYS A 63 -7.81 -1.19 -9.36
CA LYS A 63 -7.56 -0.82 -10.76
C LYS A 63 -6.14 -0.30 -10.94
N ASP A 64 -5.57 -0.43 -12.14
CA ASP A 64 -4.23 0.08 -12.46
C ASP A 64 -3.16 -0.37 -11.43
N VAL A 65 -3.16 -1.67 -11.08
CA VAL A 65 -2.28 -2.24 -10.07
C VAL A 65 -0.83 -2.12 -10.53
N LYS A 66 0.01 -1.52 -9.69
CA LYS A 66 1.43 -1.31 -9.93
C LYS A 66 2.25 -2.12 -8.92
N PRO A 67 3.29 -2.84 -9.36
CA PRO A 67 4.23 -3.50 -8.46
C PRO A 67 5.08 -2.45 -7.73
N VAL A 68 5.42 -2.75 -6.49
CA VAL A 68 6.37 -1.99 -5.67
C VAL A 68 7.65 -2.80 -5.57
N PHE A 69 8.75 -2.19 -5.97
CA PHE A 69 10.05 -2.84 -6.03
C PHE A 69 11.03 -2.30 -5.01
N LEU A 70 11.87 -3.21 -4.50
CA LEU A 70 13.07 -2.92 -3.74
C LEU A 70 14.29 -3.13 -4.64
N ASN A 71 15.14 -2.10 -4.74
CA ASN A 71 16.31 -2.02 -5.59
C ASN A 71 17.56 -1.78 -4.74
N LEU A 72 18.05 -2.81 -4.06
CA LEU A 72 19.28 -2.69 -3.28
C LEU A 72 20.50 -2.72 -4.22
N PRO A 73 21.51 -1.86 -3.98
CA PRO A 73 22.72 -1.87 -4.80
C PRO A 73 23.42 -3.24 -4.83
N GLY A 74 23.63 -3.78 -6.02
CA GLY A 74 24.28 -5.09 -6.20
C GLY A 74 23.35 -6.30 -6.04
N GLU A 75 22.07 -6.09 -5.77
CA GLU A 75 21.04 -7.13 -5.73
C GLU A 75 20.09 -7.04 -6.93
N GLU A 76 19.43 -8.15 -7.23
CA GLU A 76 18.34 -8.15 -8.20
C GLU A 76 17.14 -7.38 -7.67
N GLN A 77 16.44 -6.67 -8.56
CA GLN A 77 15.20 -5.98 -8.22
C GLN A 77 14.18 -6.99 -7.69
N LYS A 78 13.66 -6.74 -6.48
CA LYS A 78 12.69 -7.62 -5.82
C LYS A 78 11.33 -6.96 -5.73
N CYS A 79 10.27 -7.64 -6.19
CA CYS A 79 8.90 -7.20 -5.94
C CYS A 79 8.52 -7.47 -4.48
N ILE A 80 8.20 -6.41 -3.74
CA ILE A 80 7.86 -6.50 -2.31
C ILE A 80 6.36 -6.29 -2.05
N GLY A 81 5.59 -5.92 -3.07
CA GLY A 81 4.15 -5.80 -2.97
C GLY A 81 3.54 -5.13 -4.18
N TYR A 82 2.27 -4.79 -4.05
CA TYR A 82 1.49 -4.16 -5.10
C TYR A 82 0.71 -2.99 -4.53
N CYS A 83 0.48 -1.97 -5.33
CA CYS A 83 -0.32 -0.83 -4.94
C CYS A 83 -1.29 -0.42 -6.03
N THR A 84 -2.32 0.31 -5.63
CA THR A 84 -3.19 1.05 -6.55
C THR A 84 -3.39 2.47 -6.04
N MET A 85 -3.48 3.42 -6.97
CA MET A 85 -3.92 4.79 -6.72
C MET A 85 -5.41 4.99 -7.04
N GLU A 86 -6.00 4.05 -7.76
CA GLU A 86 -7.41 4.04 -8.14
C GLU A 86 -8.17 3.14 -7.18
N VAL A 87 -8.49 3.72 -6.03
CA VAL A 87 -9.26 3.03 -5.01
C VAL A 87 -10.73 3.34 -5.20
N ASP A 88 -11.54 2.31 -5.47
CA ASP A 88 -12.99 2.46 -5.49
C ASP A 88 -13.47 2.89 -4.08
N ARG A 89 -14.26 3.96 -4.03
CA ARG A 89 -14.89 4.45 -2.79
C ARG A 89 -15.71 3.36 -2.11
N GLU A 90 -16.40 2.50 -2.87
CA GLU A 90 -17.12 1.36 -2.30
C GLU A 90 -16.19 0.36 -1.63
N PHE A 91 -15.00 0.13 -2.19
CA PHE A 91 -14.02 -0.78 -1.60
C PHE A 91 -13.47 -0.22 -0.28
N ILE A 92 -13.09 1.07 -0.26
CA ILE A 92 -12.68 1.77 0.98
C ILE A 92 -13.74 1.60 2.06
N LEU A 93 -15.01 1.84 1.72
CA LEU A 93 -16.14 1.71 2.64
C LEU A 93 -16.32 0.26 3.12
N ARG A 94 -16.12 -0.74 2.25
CA ARG A 94 -16.22 -2.17 2.62
C ARG A 94 -15.08 -2.60 3.54
N GLU A 95 -13.84 -2.21 3.27
CA GLU A 95 -12.69 -2.56 4.13
C GLU A 95 -12.74 -1.84 5.49
N LEU A 96 -13.15 -0.58 5.50
CA LEU A 96 -13.42 0.16 6.75
C LEU A 96 -14.58 -0.46 7.55
N ALA A 97 -15.54 -1.12 6.89
CA ALA A 97 -16.62 -1.82 7.57
C ALA A 97 -16.20 -3.19 8.14
N LYS A 98 -15.15 -3.82 7.62
CA LYS A 98 -14.59 -5.09 8.14
C LYS A 98 -13.73 -4.90 9.39
N THR A 99 -13.17 -3.71 9.56
CA THR A 99 -12.49 -3.30 10.79
C THR A 99 -13.58 -2.86 11.79
N GLU A 100 -14.05 -3.79 12.62
CA GLU A 100 -15.09 -3.52 13.61
C GLU A 100 -14.77 -2.27 14.44
N CYS A 101 -15.78 -1.42 14.62
CA CYS A 101 -15.74 -0.01 15.04
C CYS A 101 -15.21 0.91 13.95
N TRP A 102 -16.07 1.61 13.21
CA TRP A 102 -16.20 3.08 13.15
C TRP A 102 -17.38 3.41 12.24
N ARG A 103 -18.42 4.08 12.75
CA ARG A 103 -19.48 4.66 11.91
C ARG A 103 -18.88 5.86 11.15
N ILE A 104 -18.26 5.60 10.02
CA ILE A 104 -17.74 6.64 9.13
C ILE A 104 -18.92 7.17 8.33
N THR A 105 -19.25 8.45 8.55
CA THR A 105 -20.28 9.15 7.80
C THR A 105 -19.67 9.84 6.58
N ASP A 106 -20.46 10.18 5.56
CA ASP A 106 -19.97 10.84 4.34
C ASP A 106 -19.12 12.12 4.61
N MET A 107 -19.31 12.77 5.75
CA MET A 107 -18.50 13.93 6.18
C MET A 107 -17.05 13.59 6.58
N ASP A 108 -16.77 12.36 7.02
CA ASP A 108 -15.45 11.94 7.48
C ASP A 108 -14.50 11.66 6.30
N ILE A 109 -15.06 11.22 5.16
CA ILE A 109 -14.31 11.00 3.90
C ILE A 109 -13.90 12.33 3.28
N ILE A 110 -14.77 13.35 3.34
CA ILE A 110 -14.51 14.67 2.73
C ILE A 110 -13.43 15.45 3.50
N ARG A 111 -13.26 15.20 4.79
CA ARG A 111 -12.34 15.97 5.63
C ARG A 111 -10.89 15.49 5.64
N GLY A 112 -10.57 14.39 4.97
CA GLY A 112 -9.25 13.76 5.02
C GLY A 112 -8.99 13.29 6.45
N ILE A 113 -9.14 11.98 6.65
CA ILE A 113 -9.12 11.32 7.97
C ILE A 113 -8.05 11.96 8.86
N LYS A 114 -8.51 12.73 9.86
CA LYS A 114 -7.64 13.33 10.86
C LYS A 114 -8.07 12.90 12.25
N LYS A 115 -7.07 12.37 12.96
CA LYS A 115 -6.91 12.20 14.42
C LYS A 115 -7.62 11.00 15.05
N VAL A 116 -7.09 10.40 16.12
CA VAL A 116 -6.16 10.87 17.17
C VAL A 116 -5.10 9.80 17.44
#